data_AF-A0A6H2BZ44-F1
#
_entry.id   AF-A0A6H2BZ44-F1
#
_cell.length_a   1.000
_cell.length_b   1.000
_cell.length_c   1.000
_cell.angle_alpha   90.00
_cell.angle_beta   90.00
_cell.angle_gamma   90.00
#
_symmetry.space_group_name_H-M   'P 1'
#
loop_
_entity.id
_entity.type
_entity.pdbx_description
1 polymer ?
#
loop_
_entity_poly.entity_id
_entity_poly.type
_entity_poly.pdbx_seq_one_letter_code
_entity_poly.pdbx_strand_id
1 'polypeptide(L)'
;MPSWNPQYKTLDHWRGVAALWVMIFHGFGTVYNKPLHPLVDLVKSVAAPGWLAVHLFFVISGYCIAANVYKLILKQGSSWDFLKNRFWRLMPTYWLAFIVNK
;
A
#
# COMPACT_ATOMS: atom_id res chain seq x y z
N MET A 1 -17.67 22.44 9.29
CA MET A 1 -16.73 21.91 10.31
C MET A 1 -15.48 21.45 9.57
N PRO A 2 -14.26 21.89 9.92
CA PRO A 2 -13.10 21.77 9.04
C PRO A 2 -12.82 20.29 8.72
N SER A 3 -12.75 19.98 7.43
CA SER A 3 -12.68 18.65 6.83
C SER A 3 -11.29 18.01 6.84
N TRP A 4 -10.33 18.65 7.52
CA TRP A 4 -8.96 18.19 7.61
C TRP A 4 -8.79 17.36 8.87
N ASN A 5 -8.65 16.05 8.72
CA ASN A 5 -8.33 15.11 9.80
C ASN A 5 -6.80 14.96 9.89
N PRO A 6 -6.10 15.65 10.82
CA PRO A 6 -4.63 15.70 10.84
C PRO A 6 -4.00 14.40 11.33
N GLN A 7 -4.77 13.54 11.98
CA GLN A 7 -4.25 12.41 12.77
C GLN A 7 -3.67 11.25 11.96
N TYR A 8 -3.85 11.20 10.63
CA TYR A 8 -3.34 10.09 9.82
C TYR A 8 -2.31 10.47 8.76
N LYS A 9 -1.95 11.75 8.61
CA LYS A 9 -0.96 12.16 7.58
C LYS A 9 0.37 11.42 7.74
N THR A 10 0.89 11.33 8.96
CA THR A 10 2.14 10.62 9.25
C THR A 10 2.04 9.13 8.91
N LEU A 11 0.92 8.49 9.24
CA LEU A 11 0.67 7.08 8.91
C LEU A 11 0.51 6.86 7.40
N ASP A 12 -0.14 7.79 6.69
CA ASP A 12 -0.23 7.76 5.23
C ASP A 12 1.14 7.92 4.56
N HIS A 13 2.05 8.75 5.12
CA HIS A 13 3.44 8.84 4.67
C HIS A 13 4.18 7.52 4.89
N TRP A 14 4.06 6.91 6.08
CA TRP A 14 4.66 5.60 6.37
C TRP A 14 4.11 4.49 5.48
N ARG A 15 2.82 4.52 5.14
CA ARG A 15 2.24 3.62 4.14
C ARG A 15 2.90 3.80 2.77
N GLY A 16 3.15 5.04 2.35
CA GLY A 16 3.87 5.34 1.11
C GLY A 16 5.29 4.78 1.11
N VAL A 17 6.03 4.98 2.20
CA VAL A 17 7.38 4.42 2.38
C VAL A 17 7.36 2.89 2.32
N ALA A 18 6.41 2.25 3.01
CA ALA A 18 6.26 0.80 2.98
C ALA A 18 5.92 0.28 1.57
N ALA A 19 5.04 0.98 0.82
CA ALA A 19 4.69 0.61 -0.55
C ALA A 19 5.89 0.70 -1.50
N LEU A 20 6.71 1.75 -1.38
CA LEU A 20 7.95 1.89 -2.17
C LEU A 20 8.94 0.77 -1.85
N TRP A 21 9.07 0.40 -0.58
CA TRP A 21 9.92 -0.72 -0.17
C TRP A 21 9.44 -2.05 -0.77
N VAL A 22 8.13 -2.31 -0.77
CA VAL A 22 7.54 -3.51 -1.40
C VAL A 22 7.80 -3.53 -2.91
N MET A 23 7.68 -2.39 -3.59
CA MET A 23 7.97 -2.24 -5.02
C MET A 23 9.44 -2.55 -5.32
N ILE A 24 10.37 -1.98 -4.55
CA ILE A 24 11.82 -2.22 -4.71
C ILE A 24 12.12 -3.71 -4.50
N PHE A 25 11.57 -4.32 -3.45
CA PHE A 25 11.78 -5.74 -3.18
C PHE A 25 11.34 -6.64 -4.34
N HIS A 26 10.12 -6.44 -4.88
CA HIS A 26 9.63 -7.25 -6.00
C HIS A 26 10.33 -6.92 -7.32
N GLY A 27 10.63 -5.64 -7.56
CA GLY A 27 11.31 -5.19 -8.78
C GLY A 27 12.74 -5.71 -8.89
N PHE A 28 13.52 -5.68 -7.81
CA PHE A 28 14.91 -6.16 -7.80
C PHE A 28 15.04 -7.66 -7.49
N GLY A 29 14.05 -8.27 -6.84
CA GLY A 29 13.99 -9.71 -6.58
C GLY A 29 13.85 -10.56 -7.84
N THR A 30 13.38 -10.01 -8.96
CA THR A 30 13.30 -10.73 -10.24
C THR A 30 14.61 -10.76 -11.04
N VAL A 31 15.61 -9.95 -10.64
CA VAL A 31 16.90 -9.81 -11.33
C VAL A 31 18.00 -10.67 -10.66
N TYR A 32 17.60 -11.80 -10.07
CA TYR A 32 18.47 -12.63 -9.23
C TYR A 32 19.72 -13.18 -9.95
N ASN A 33 19.67 -13.33 -11.27
CA ASN A 33 20.71 -14.01 -12.06
C ASN A 33 21.60 -13.11 -12.92
N LYS A 34 21.58 -11.78 -12.74
CA LYS A 34 22.50 -10.88 -13.46
C LYS A 34 23.50 -10.26 -12.48
N PRO A 35 24.80 -10.18 -12.83
CA PRO A 35 25.76 -9.39 -12.06
C PRO A 35 25.32 -7.93 -12.13
N LEU A 36 24.86 -7.40 -11.00
CA LEU A 36 24.41 -6.01 -10.89
C LEU A 36 25.50 -5.20 -10.17
N HIS A 37 25.48 -3.89 -10.39
CA HIS A 37 26.40 -2.94 -9.76
C HIS A 37 26.40 -3.11 -8.22
N PRO A 38 27.52 -2.90 -7.50
CA PRO A 38 27.63 -3.13 -6.05
C PRO A 38 26.54 -2.45 -5.19
N LEU A 39 26.06 -1.28 -5.64
CA LEU A 39 24.96 -0.57 -4.99
C LEU A 39 23.63 -1.35 -5.04
N VAL A 40 23.40 -2.14 -6.08
CA VAL A 40 22.20 -2.96 -6.23
C VAL A 40 22.25 -4.17 -5.32
N ASP A 41 23.44 -4.73 -5.08
CA ASP A 41 23.61 -5.84 -4.12
C ASP A 41 23.42 -5.38 -2.66
N LEU A 42 23.80 -4.15 -2.32
CA LEU A 42 23.46 -3.53 -1.04
C LEU A 42 21.95 -3.31 -0.89
N VAL A 43 21.29 -2.81 -1.93
CA VAL A 43 19.82 -2.64 -1.93
C VAL A 43 19.11 -3.99 -1.81
N LYS A 44 19.62 -5.03 -2.47
CA LYS A 44 19.11 -6.41 -2.35
C LYS A 44 19.27 -6.97 -0.94
N SER A 45 20.39 -6.75 -0.27
CA SER A 45 20.61 -7.27 1.09
C SER A 45 19.71 -6.59 2.12
N VAL A 46 19.49 -5.28 1.99
CA VAL A 46 18.54 -4.52 2.82
C VAL A 46 17.09 -4.87 2.48
N ALA A 47 16.79 -5.19 1.22
CA ALA A 47 15.47 -5.61 0.77
C ALA A 47 15.17 -7.10 1.02
N ALA A 48 16.16 -7.94 1.32
CA ALA A 48 16.01 -9.38 1.53
C ALA A 48 14.90 -9.76 2.54
N PRO A 49 14.70 -9.04 3.67
CA PRO A 49 13.52 -9.21 4.52
C PRO A 49 12.31 -8.45 3.97
N GLY A 50 12.06 -8.48 2.65
CA GLY A 50 10.96 -7.76 2.00
C GLY A 50 9.57 -8.17 2.48
N TRP A 51 9.47 -9.34 3.10
CA TRP A 51 8.30 -9.77 3.85
C TRP A 51 7.90 -8.79 4.95
N LEU A 52 8.85 -8.16 5.64
CA LEU A 52 8.58 -7.18 6.69
C LEU A 52 7.89 -5.92 6.13
N ALA A 53 8.33 -5.45 4.96
CA ALA A 53 7.73 -4.29 4.30
C ALA A 53 6.26 -4.55 3.91
N VAL A 54 5.96 -5.76 3.46
CA VAL A 54 4.59 -6.20 3.17
C VAL A 54 3.74 -6.20 4.45
N HIS A 55 4.27 -6.73 5.56
CA HIS A 55 3.58 -6.75 6.84
C HIS A 55 3.30 -5.33 7.35
N LEU A 56 4.29 -4.44 7.29
CA LEU A 56 4.14 -3.03 7.67
C LEU A 56 3.07 -2.33 6.83
N PHE A 57 3.09 -2.52 5.50
CA PHE A 57 2.10 -1.93 4.61
C PHE A 57 0.68 -2.40 4.95
N PHE A 58 0.49 -3.70 5.18
CA PHE A 58 -0.83 -4.26 5.51
C PHE A 58 -1.33 -3.82 6.89
N VAL A 59 -0.48 -3.80 7.92
CA VAL A 59 -0.88 -3.40 9.28
C VAL A 59 -1.27 -1.91 9.31
N ILE A 60 -0.46 -1.02 8.72
CA ILE A 60 -0.77 0.42 8.67
C ILE A 60 -2.06 0.66 7.87
N SER A 61 -2.23 -0.04 6.74
CA SER A 61 -3.44 0.06 5.94
C SER A 61 -4.67 -0.45 6.70
N GLY A 62 -4.57 -1.60 7.35
CA GLY A 62 -5.63 -2.20 8.16
C GLY A 62 -6.09 -1.28 9.29
N TYR A 63 -5.14 -0.68 10.01
CA TYR A 63 -5.44 0.31 11.05
C TYR A 63 -6.20 1.53 10.49
N CYS A 64 -5.74 2.11 9.38
CA CYS A 64 -6.42 3.26 8.76
C CYS A 64 -7.84 2.93 8.29
N ILE A 65 -8.06 1.70 7.80
CA ILE A 65 -9.37 1.21 7.38
C ILE A 65 -10.29 1.05 8.59
N ALA A 66 -9.84 0.36 9.63
CA ALA A 66 -10.59 0.15 10.86
C ALA A 66 -10.97 1.49 11.51
N ALA A 67 -10.04 2.45 11.56
CA ALA A 67 -10.28 3.78 12.08
C ALA A 67 -11.34 4.56 11.26
N ASN A 68 -11.32 4.44 9.93
CA ASN A 68 -12.34 5.06 9.07
C ASN A 68 -13.71 4.41 9.26
N VAL A 69 -13.78 3.08 9.36
CA VAL A 69 -15.02 2.34 9.61
C VAL A 69 -15.60 2.71 10.99
N TYR A 70 -14.75 2.78 12.02
CA TYR A 70 -15.18 3.19 13.36
C TYR A 70 -15.79 4.59 13.36
N LYS A 71 -15.17 5.56 12.65
CA LYS A 71 -15.75 6.90 12.48
C LYS A 71 -17.07 6.90 11.72
N LEU A 72 -17.24 6.00 10.75
CA LEU A 72 -18.46 5.87 9.98
C LEU A 72 -19.62 5.34 10.84
N ILE A 73 -19.34 4.32 11.67
CA ILE A 73 -20.28 3.74 12.62
C ILE A 73 -20.74 4.82 13.62
N LEU A 74 -19.81 5.59 14.19
CA LEU A 74 -20.13 6.68 15.13
C LEU A 74 -20.99 7.78 14.50
N LYS A 75 -20.90 7.98 13.19
CA LYS A 75 -21.69 8.99 12.45
C LYS A 75 -22.99 8.46 11.85
N GLN A 76 -23.38 7.19 12.13
CA GLN A 76 -24.48 6.50 11.44
C GLN A 76 -24.36 6.57 9.91
N GLY A 77 -23.14 6.66 9.39
CA GLY A 77 -22.89 6.70 7.95
C GLY A 77 -23.06 5.34 7.30
N SER A 78 -23.49 5.31 6.04
CA SER A 78 -23.63 4.07 5.28
C SER A 78 -22.27 3.43 5.03
N SER A 79 -22.02 2.26 5.63
CA SER A 79 -20.87 1.39 5.31
C SER A 79 -20.76 1.06 3.83
N TRP A 80 -21.87 1.16 3.08
CA TRP A 80 -21.89 0.92 1.65
C TRP A 80 -21.15 2.01 0.86
N ASP A 81 -21.21 3.26 1.29
CA ASP A 81 -20.53 4.36 0.59
C ASP A 81 -19.00 4.23 0.71
N PHE A 82 -18.52 3.72 1.85
CA PHE A 82 -17.11 3.42 2.05
C PHE A 82 -16.62 2.30 1.11
N LEU A 83 -17.38 1.21 1.00
CA LEU A 83 -16.99 0.07 0.18
C LEU A 83 -17.11 0.39 -1.32
N LYS A 84 -18.12 1.18 -1.72
CA LYS A 84 -18.29 1.68 -3.10
C LYS A 84 -17.11 2.55 -3.52
N ASN A 85 -16.71 3.53 -2.71
CA ASN A 85 -15.54 4.37 -3.02
C ASN A 85 -14.24 3.55 -3.12
N ARG A 86 -14.10 2.50 -2.29
CA ARG A 86 -12.95 1.60 -2.37
C ARG A 86 -12.96 0.75 -3.64
N PHE A 87 -14.12 0.24 -4.02
CA PHE A 87 -14.30 -0.59 -5.21
C PHE A 87 -13.95 0.18 -6.49
N TRP A 88 -14.46 1.41 -6.63
CA TRP A 88 -14.16 2.28 -7.78
C TRP A 88 -12.69 2.68 -7.88
N ARG A 89 -11.92 2.61 -6.80
CA ARG A 89 -10.48 2.91 -6.81
C ARG A 89 -9.60 1.70 -7.14
N LEU A 90 -10.07 0.47 -6.87
CA LEU A 90 -9.32 -0.78 -7.11
C LEU A 90 -9.65 -1.41 -8.47
N MET A 91 -10.91 -1.33 -8.90
CA MET A 91 -11.36 -1.90 -10.17
C MET A 91 -10.57 -1.37 -11.38
N PRO A 92 -10.35 -0.05 -11.57
CA PRO A 92 -9.73 0.46 -12.80
C PRO A 92 -8.36 -0.15 -13.05
N THR A 93 -7.54 -0.27 -12.01
CA THR A 93 -6.21 -0.89 -12.09
C THR A 93 -6.27 -2.38 -12.41
N TYR A 94 -7.29 -3.09 -11.91
CA TYR A 94 -7.49 -4.51 -12.21
C TYR A 94 -7.92 -4.74 -13.66
N TRP A 95 -8.87 -3.94 -14.16
CA TRP A 95 -9.33 -4.02 -15.55
C TRP A 95 -8.20 -3.67 -16.53
N LEU A 96 -7.38 -2.65 -16.23
CA LEU A 96 -6.21 -2.32 -17.04
C LEU A 96 -5.19 -3.46 -17.09
N ALA A 97 -4.90 -4.10 -15.95
CA ALA A 97 -4.01 -5.25 -15.92
C ALA A 97 -4.55 -6.41 -16.76
N PHE A 98 -5.86 -6.66 -16.73
CA PHE A 98 -6.50 -7.72 -17.53
C PHE A 98 -6.46 -7.41 -19.04
N ILE A 99 -6.60 -6.15 -19.44
CA ILE A 99 -6.50 -5.71 -20.84
C ILE A 99 -5.07 -5.79 -21.35
N VAL A 100 -4.08 -5.37 -20.55
CA VAL A 100 -2.65 -5.40 -20.92
C VAL A 100 -2.11 -6.83 -21.03
N ASN A 101 -2.66 -7.78 -20.26
CA ASN A 101 -2.23 -9.19 -20.26
C ASN A 101 -2.94 -10.04 -21.32
N LYS A 102 -3.50 -9.40 -22.36
CA LYS A 102 -4.12 -10.05 -23.51
C LYS A 102 -3.37 -9.66 -24.78
#